data_AF-A0A924EL70-F1
#
_entry.id   AF-A0A924EL70-F1
#
_cell.length_a   1.000
_cell.length_b   1.000
_cell.length_c   1.000
_cell.angle_alpha   90.00
_cell.angle_beta   90.00
_cell.angle_gamma   90.00
#
_symmetry.space_group_name_H-M   'P 1'
#
loop_
_entity.id
_entity.type
_entity.pdbx_description
1 polymer ?
#
loop_
_entity_poly.entity_id
_entity_poly.type
_entity_poly.pdbx_seq_one_letter_code
_entity_poly.pdbx_strand_id
1 'polypeptide(L)' 'RNELWISEGRTLGEKSFLIIENGVLTGFGFYELYHQIKSWDKIQKLKIEILFEPKLLENYLKLALLKNYFEIIPLPKAN' A
#
# COMPACT_ATOMS: atom_id res chain seq x y z
N ARG A 1 11.87 -3.85 6.56
CA ARG A 1 11.42 -4.15 5.19
C ARG A 1 10.68 -2.94 4.68
N ASN A 2 10.98 -2.48 3.45
CA ASN A 2 10.41 -1.26 2.86
C ASN A 2 9.70 -1.65 1.57
N GLU A 3 8.39 -1.78 1.64
CA GLU A 3 7.57 -2.41 0.60
C GLU A 3 6.31 -1.58 0.32
N LEU A 4 5.85 -1.65 -0.93
CA LEU A 4 4.53 -1.22 -1.35
C LEU A 4 3.71 -2.48 -1.64
N TRP A 5 2.56 -2.61 -1.01
CA TRP A 5 1.64 -3.72 -1.28
C TRP A 5 0.45 -3.18 -2.07
N ILE A 6 0.25 -3.69 -3.28
CA ILE A 6 -0.77 -3.22 -4.23
C ILE A 6 -1.89 -4.26 -4.29
N SER A 7 -3.14 -3.80 -4.24
CA SER A 7 -4.33 -4.65 -4.40
C SER A 7 -5.41 -3.94 -5.23
N GLU A 8 -6.57 -4.58 -5.38
CA GLU A 8 -7.73 -3.94 -6.00
C GLU A 8 -8.22 -2.75 -5.15
N GLY A 9 -8.75 -1.73 -5.83
CA GLY A 9 -9.29 -0.54 -5.19
C GLY A 9 -10.74 -0.71 -4.76
N ARG A 10 -11.41 0.42 -4.50
CA ARG A 10 -12.81 0.47 -4.05
C ARG A 10 -13.80 0.27 -5.18
N THR A 11 -13.40 0.59 -6.41
CA THR A 11 -14.20 0.54 -7.62
C THR A 11 -13.46 -0.18 -8.75
N LEU A 12 -14.21 -0.64 -9.74
CA LEU A 12 -13.63 -1.22 -10.95
C LEU A 12 -12.76 -0.16 -11.65
N GLY A 13 -11.50 -0.50 -11.92
CA GLY A 13 -10.53 0.44 -12.51
C GLY A 13 -9.75 1.26 -11.48
N GLU A 14 -9.85 0.96 -10.18
CA GLU A 14 -9.01 1.51 -9.12
C GLU A 14 -8.07 0.44 -8.55
N LYS A 15 -6.91 0.86 -8.06
CA LYS A 15 -5.98 0.07 -7.26
C LYS A 15 -5.79 0.71 -5.90
N SER A 16 -5.59 -0.11 -4.88
CA SER A 16 -5.18 0.32 -3.55
C SER A 16 -3.69 0.06 -3.35
N PHE A 17 -3.06 0.84 -2.48
CA PHE A 17 -1.71 0.56 -2.02
C PHE A 17 -1.60 0.70 -0.50
N LEU A 18 -0.73 -0.10 0.09
CA LEU A 18 -0.28 0.00 1.47
C LEU A 18 1.22 0.30 1.49
N ILE A 19 1.65 1.18 2.37
CA ILE A 19 3.05 1.55 2.57
C ILE A 19 3.55 0.84 3.82
N ILE A 20 4.55 -0.03 3.65
CA ILE A 20 5.24 -0.71 4.74
C ILE A 20 6.64 -0.12 4.84
N GLU A 21 6.93 0.58 5.94
CA GLU A 21 8.27 1.11 6.25
C GLU A 21 8.80 0.42 7.50
N ASN A 22 10.01 -0.12 7.40
CA ASN A 22 10.65 -0.90 8.46
C ASN A 22 9.79 -2.05 9.00
N GLY A 23 8.88 -2.60 8.18
CA GLY A 23 7.94 -3.66 8.57
C GLY A 23 6.68 -3.17 9.29
N VAL A 24 6.49 -1.86 9.38
CA VAL A 24 5.31 -1.21 9.98
C VAL A 24 4.45 -0.61 8.87
N LEU A 25 3.14 -0.80 8.97
CA LEU A 25 2.18 -0.15 8.08
C LEU A 25 2.08 1.34 8.46
N THR A 26 2.57 2.22 7.58
CA THR A 26 2.66 3.68 7.84
C THR A 26 1.64 4.49 7.06
N GLY A 27 1.07 3.93 6.00
CA GLY A 27 0.10 4.63 5.17
C GLY A 27 -0.61 3.72 4.18
N PHE A 28 -1.64 4.28 3.56
CA PHE A 28 -2.39 3.64 2.48
C PHE A 28 -2.92 4.68 1.50
N GLY A 29 -3.43 4.25 0.36
CA GLY A 29 -4.12 5.14 -0.57
C GLY A 29 -4.67 4.40 -1.78
N PHE A 30 -5.15 5.17 -2.75
CA PHE A 30 -5.82 4.66 -3.95
C PHE A 30 -5.37 5.44 -5.19
N TYR A 31 -5.39 4.78 -6.35
CA TYR A 31 -5.10 5.38 -7.64
C TYR A 31 -5.84 4.66 -8.77
N GLU A 32 -6.12 5.37 -9.86
CA GLU A 32 -6.80 4.79 -11.02
C GLU A 32 -5.83 3.92 -11.85
N LEU A 33 -6.34 2.85 -12.46
CA LEU A 33 -5.54 1.79 -13.10
C LEU A 33 -4.66 2.29 -14.26
N TYR A 34 -5.08 3.38 -14.92
CA TYR A 34 -4.32 4.02 -16.00
C TYR A 34 -3.26 5.02 -15.49
N HIS A 35 -3.25 5.35 -14.20
CA HIS A 35 -2.24 6.20 -13.59
C HIS A 35 -1.12 5.35 -12.98
N GLN A 36 0.03 5.27 -13.66
CA GLN A 36 1.21 4.61 -13.10
C GLN A 36 1.74 5.37 -11.87
N ILE A 37 1.67 4.74 -10.69
CA ILE A 37 2.28 5.23 -9.45
C ILE A 37 3.74 4.80 -9.34
N LYS A 38 4.58 5.28 -10.27
CA LYS A 38 6.00 4.91 -10.32
C LYS A 38 6.94 5.81 -9.52
N SER A 39 6.48 6.99 -9.10
CA SER A 39 7.31 7.94 -8.34
C SER A 39 6.88 8.01 -6.88
N TRP A 40 7.88 8.10 -6.00
CA TRP A 40 7.65 8.27 -4.57
C TRP A 40 6.83 9.54 -4.27
N ASP A 41 7.09 10.64 -4.97
CA ASP A 41 6.34 11.90 -4.84
C ASP A 41 4.82 11.73 -5.06
N LYS A 42 4.42 10.92 -6.06
CA LYS A 42 2.98 10.65 -6.30
C LYS A 42 2.38 9.83 -5.18
N ILE A 43 3.11 8.82 -4.70
CA ILE A 43 2.67 7.97 -3.58
C ILE A 43 2.49 8.84 -2.33
N GLN A 44 3.43 9.72 -2.03
CA GLN A 44 3.36 10.63 -0.88
C GLN A 44 2.15 11.58 -0.97
N LYS A 45 1.81 12.08 -2.17
CA LYS A 45 0.62 12.94 -2.37
C LYS A 45 -0.71 12.22 -2.16
N LEU A 46 -0.76 10.92 -2.47
CA LEU A 46 -1.96 10.10 -2.33
C LEU A 46 -2.03 9.35 -0.98
N LYS A 47 -0.93 9.37 -0.22
CA LYS A 47 -0.81 8.70 1.07
C LYS A 47 -1.77 9.33 2.07
N ILE A 48 -2.53 8.46 2.71
CA ILE A 48 -3.24 8.73 3.95
C ILE A 48 -2.44 8.06 5.07
N GLU A 49 -2.07 8.84 6.09
CA GLU A 49 -1.30 8.34 7.22
C GLU A 49 -2.17 7.50 8.14
N ILE A 50 -1.58 6.43 8.68
CA ILE A 50 -2.25 5.63 9.71
C ILE A 50 -1.92 6.22 11.07
N LEU A 51 -2.95 6.74 11.75
CA LEU A 51 -2.85 7.36 13.07
C LEU A 51 -3.27 6.43 14.22
N PHE A 52 -3.59 5.17 13.91
CA PHE A 52 -4.04 4.17 14.89
C PHE A 52 -3.07 2.99 14.99
N GLU A 53 -3.14 2.25 16.10
CA GLU A 53 -2.26 1.09 16.28
C GLU A 53 -2.55 -0.02 15.25
N PRO A 54 -1.57 -0.43 14.44
CA PRO A 54 -1.76 -1.46 13.40
C PRO A 54 -2.08 -2.86 13.95
N LYS A 55 -1.97 -3.07 15.27
CA LYS A 55 -2.14 -4.38 15.92
C LYS A 55 -3.53 -4.98 15.67
N LEU A 56 -4.55 -4.13 15.49
CA LEU A 56 -5.90 -4.55 15.11
C LEU A 56 -5.97 -5.13 13.69
N LEU A 57 -5.07 -4.73 12.80
CA LEU A 57 -5.01 -5.17 11.40
C LEU A 57 -4.05 -6.33 11.17
N GLU A 58 -3.21 -6.68 12.14
CA GLU A 58 -2.14 -7.67 11.96
C GLU A 58 -2.66 -9.02 11.45
N ASN A 59 -3.71 -9.56 12.06
CA ASN A 59 -4.31 -10.83 11.65
C ASN A 59 -4.94 -10.74 10.26
N TYR A 60 -5.59 -9.62 9.94
CA TYR A 60 -6.18 -9.39 8.62
C TYR A 60 -5.11 -9.33 7.52
N LEU A 61 -4.00 -8.64 7.77
CA LEU A 61 -2.88 -8.54 6.83
C LEU A 61 -2.21 -9.90 6.62
N LYS A 62 -2.00 -10.67 7.70
CA LYS A 62 -1.47 -12.05 7.60
C LYS A 62 -2.36 -12.95 6.74
N LEU A 63 -3.68 -12.88 6.94
CA LEU A 63 -4.64 -13.65 6.14
C LEU A 63 -4.64 -13.20 4.68
N ALA A 64 -4.59 -11.89 4.41
CA ALA A 64 -4.55 -11.36 3.06
C ALA A 64 -3.26 -11.74 2.31
N LEU A 65 -2.11 -11.75 3.01
CA LEU A 65 -0.85 -12.28 2.48
C LEU A 65 -0.95 -13.76 2.13
N LEU A 66 -1.49 -14.58 3.03
CA LEU A 66 -1.66 -16.03 2.79
C LEU A 66 -2.51 -16.31 1.55
N LYS A 67 -3.49 -15.44 1.28
CA LYS A 67 -4.37 -15.53 0.11
C LYS A 67 -3.80 -14.88 -1.15
N ASN A 68 -2.57 -14.35 -1.11
CA ASN A 68 -1.94 -13.62 -2.21
C ASN A 68 -2.79 -12.44 -2.74
N TYR A 69 -3.44 -11.70 -1.84
CA TYR A 69 -4.25 -10.53 -2.21
C TYR A 69 -3.43 -9.30 -2.61
N PHE A 70 -2.13 -9.34 -2.37
CA PHE A 70 -1.22 -8.22 -2.63
C PHE A 70 -0.14 -8.61 -3.63
N GLU A 71 0.10 -7.72 -4.59
CA GLU A 71 1.36 -7.64 -5.30
C GLU A 71 2.34 -6.83 -4.44
N ILE A 72 3.48 -7.41 -4.09
CA ILE A 72 4.48 -6.77 -3.23
C ILE A 72 5.64 -6.29 -4.08
N ILE A 73 5.90 -4.99 -4.06
CA ILE A 73 7.02 -4.36 -4.76
C ILE A 73 7.89 -3.56 -3.78
N PRO A 74 9.19 -3.36 -4.05
CA PRO A 74 10.00 -2.47 -3.22
C PRO A 74 9.48 -1.03 -3.28
N LEU A 75 9.61 -0.26 -2.19
CA LEU A 75 9.31 1.17 -2.23
C LEU A 75 10.15 1.85 -3.32
N PRO A 76 9.55 2.73 -4.15
CA PRO A 76 10.31 3.52 -5.11
C PRO A 76 11.36 4.37 -4.39
N LYS A 77 12.56 4.45 -4.95
CA LYS A 77 13.58 5.36 -4.42
C LYS A 77 13.10 6.80 -4.60
N ALA A 78 13.35 7.65 -3.61
CA ALA A 78 13.33 9.08 -3.84
C ALA A 78 14.41 9.39 -4.89
N ASN A 79 14.02 10.09 -5.96
CA ASN A 79 14.98 10.66 -6.91
C ASN A 79 15.76 11.79 -6.24
#